data_AF-A0A9P5JE81-F1
#
_entry.id   AF-A0A9P5JE81-F1
#
_cell.length_a   1.000
_cell.length_b   1.000
_cell.length_c   1.000
_cell.angle_alpha   90.00
_cell.angle_beta   90.00
_cell.angle_gamma   90.00
#
_symmetry.space_group_name_H-M   'P 1'
#
loop_
_entity.id
_entity.type
_entity.pdbx_description
1 polymer ?
#
loop_
_entity_poly.entity_id
_entity_poly.type
_entity_poly.pdbx_seq_one_letter_code
_entity_poly.pdbx_strand_id
1 'polypeptide(L)'
;MDPSYFLQCFSLPSSDPESIHPCLLNACYLGACIIGGRAFSPLEPFFLRRTRHFLHQALMFADRLTHFFWSSVILCCYFARTRRMEESFAVISAAGRLASACGLKLTHSPRKDVENDTSVTGSLLPTPRNENEARDRDRLAHSMYITDQSLTMLCPYPATFPYDDRQEDEKLSLEPSKTSKSEGREAQDIWCSDENLMASMMRIFERATVFARSVCAYGYKGNEKEYINLRDRISSHRSTLPAIPDPRGLQPSEAAASFNSNILVAHATLYGSGVILHSLRAGEDFESRAALLLCVKSLVDVSEKVRGHRRLHPVQAGLISMIHMMNAVRILAHELQKPEAHGNARLSAEYCDAMEILLDYLDDTISLYPAWLDAPLSLKGALITAANTLPI
;
A
#
# COMPACT_ATOMS: atom_id res chain seq x y z
N MET A 1 13.86 -4.78 -1.15
CA MET A 1 15.27 -5.18 -1.23
C MET A 1 15.42 -6.53 -0.57
N ASP A 2 16.08 -7.48 -1.23
CA ASP A 2 16.37 -8.79 -0.64
C ASP A 2 17.31 -8.65 0.60
N PRO A 3 16.98 -9.21 1.77
CA PRO A 3 17.79 -9.09 2.97
C PRO A 3 19.22 -9.62 2.82
N SER A 4 19.41 -10.71 2.08
CA SER A 4 20.73 -11.32 1.88
C SER A 4 21.62 -10.39 1.04
N TYR A 5 21.07 -9.85 -0.06
CA TYR A 5 21.74 -8.86 -0.88
C TYR A 5 22.09 -7.58 -0.10
N PHE A 6 21.17 -7.10 0.77
CA PHE A 6 21.43 -5.94 1.62
C PHE A 6 22.64 -6.16 2.54
N LEU A 7 22.71 -7.31 3.23
CA LEU A 7 23.83 -7.62 4.13
C LEU A 7 25.17 -7.72 3.39
N GLN A 8 25.16 -8.26 2.16
CA GLN A 8 26.35 -8.29 1.31
C GLN A 8 26.82 -6.86 0.99
N CYS A 9 25.95 -6.00 0.49
CA CYS A 9 26.28 -4.60 0.18
C CYS A 9 26.68 -3.79 1.42
N PHE A 10 26.18 -4.14 2.60
CA PHE A 10 26.54 -3.50 3.86
C PHE A 10 27.99 -3.80 4.29
N SER A 11 28.53 -4.95 3.90
CA SER A 11 29.90 -5.35 4.23
C SER A 11 30.98 -4.64 3.38
N LEU A 12 30.58 -3.97 2.30
CA LEU A 12 31.49 -3.31 1.38
C LEU A 12 31.90 -1.91 1.89
N PRO A 13 33.14 -1.44 1.58
CA PRO A 13 33.55 -0.08 1.89
C PRO A 13 32.66 0.97 1.23
N SER A 14 32.47 2.13 1.86
CA SER A 14 31.58 3.19 1.33
C SER A 14 32.00 3.77 -0.03
N SER A 15 33.26 3.57 -0.43
CA SER A 15 33.81 3.95 -1.74
C SER A 15 33.44 2.95 -2.85
N ASP A 16 32.98 1.75 -2.48
CA ASP A 16 32.59 0.73 -3.43
C ASP A 16 31.24 1.11 -4.07
N PRO A 17 31.12 1.09 -5.41
CA PRO A 17 29.86 1.40 -6.10
C PRO A 17 28.72 0.42 -5.75
N GLU A 18 29.03 -0.78 -5.27
CA GLU A 18 28.04 -1.77 -4.81
C GLU A 18 27.68 -1.62 -3.32
N SER A 19 28.38 -0.75 -2.57
CA SER A 19 28.02 -0.48 -1.18
C SER A 19 26.66 0.21 -1.07
N ILE A 20 26.04 0.11 0.10
CA ILE A 20 24.80 0.84 0.39
C ILE A 20 25.11 2.34 0.48
N HIS A 21 24.34 3.14 -0.26
CA HIS A 21 24.48 4.59 -0.18
C HIS A 21 24.05 5.08 1.20
N PRO A 22 24.76 6.03 1.84
CA PRO A 22 24.40 6.55 3.16
C PRO A 22 22.96 7.06 3.27
N CYS A 23 22.36 7.55 2.18
CA CYS A 23 20.95 7.96 2.15
C CYS A 23 20.00 6.82 2.53
N LEU A 24 20.20 5.64 1.94
CA LEU A 24 19.37 4.45 2.19
C LEU A 24 19.61 3.91 3.58
N LEU A 25 20.87 3.86 4.02
CA LEU A 25 21.19 3.39 5.35
C LEU A 25 20.55 4.27 6.44
N ASN A 26 20.67 5.60 6.33
CA ASN A 26 20.04 6.53 7.28
C ASN A 26 18.51 6.49 7.18
N ALA A 27 17.93 6.28 5.98
CA ALA A 27 16.50 6.09 5.82
C ALA A 27 16.02 4.81 6.52
N CYS A 28 16.75 3.70 6.39
CA CYS A 28 16.46 2.46 7.11
C CYS A 28 16.54 2.66 8.63
N TYR A 29 17.55 3.38 9.14
CA TYR A 29 17.63 3.70 10.57
C TYR A 29 16.50 4.61 11.04
N LEU A 30 16.09 5.58 10.22
CA LEU A 30 14.90 6.39 10.49
C LEU A 30 13.67 5.48 10.57
N GLY A 31 13.48 4.58 9.59
CA GLY A 31 12.46 3.55 9.61
C GLY A 31 12.49 2.70 10.87
N ALA A 32 13.68 2.27 11.31
CA ALA A 32 13.85 1.50 12.55
C ALA A 32 13.46 2.30 13.80
N CYS A 33 13.77 3.61 13.86
CA CYS A 33 13.35 4.47 14.97
C CYS A 33 11.83 4.55 15.08
N ILE A 34 11.16 4.62 13.93
CA ILE A 34 9.71 4.61 13.83
C ILE A 34 9.13 3.29 14.38
N ILE A 35 9.73 2.14 14.02
CA ILE A 35 9.26 0.81 14.45
C ILE A 35 9.52 0.62 15.95
N GLY A 36 10.73 0.93 16.41
CA GLY A 36 11.16 0.70 17.78
C GLY A 36 10.56 1.67 18.81
N GLY A 37 9.80 2.67 18.35
CA GLY A 37 8.97 3.53 19.20
C GLY A 37 9.78 4.36 20.20
N ARG A 38 9.30 4.42 21.45
CA ARG A 38 9.83 5.33 22.49
C ARG A 38 11.33 5.18 22.74
N ALA A 39 11.89 3.97 22.61
CA ALA A 39 13.30 3.71 22.88
C ALA A 39 14.24 4.43 21.89
N PHE A 40 13.78 4.65 20.65
CA PHE A 40 14.59 5.22 19.57
C PHE A 40 14.11 6.60 19.11
N SER A 41 12.97 7.08 19.61
CA SER A 41 12.43 8.41 19.30
C SER A 41 13.45 9.56 19.43
N PRO A 42 14.36 9.59 20.44
CA PRO A 42 15.38 10.65 20.51
C PRO A 42 16.37 10.68 19.33
N LEU A 43 16.54 9.56 18.61
CA LEU A 43 17.45 9.45 17.46
C LEU A 43 16.77 9.84 16.14
N GLU A 44 15.44 9.93 16.12
CA GLU A 44 14.67 10.21 14.91
C GLU A 44 15.08 11.54 14.22
N PRO A 45 15.21 12.69 14.93
CA PRO A 45 15.61 13.95 14.30
C PRO A 45 17.03 13.89 13.70
N PHE A 46 17.91 13.08 14.30
CA PHE A 46 19.27 12.88 13.84
C PHE A 46 19.30 12.12 12.51
N PHE A 47 18.62 10.98 12.43
CA PHE A 47 18.54 10.20 11.20
C PHE A 47 17.75 10.93 10.12
N LEU A 48 16.68 11.64 10.45
CA LEU A 48 15.95 12.48 9.49
C LEU A 48 16.87 13.51 8.82
N ARG A 49 17.68 14.23 9.62
CA ARG A 49 18.62 15.24 9.11
C ARG A 49 19.66 14.62 8.18
N ARG A 50 20.23 13.47 8.58
CA ARG A 50 21.23 12.75 7.77
C ARG A 50 20.63 12.20 6.48
N THR A 51 19.45 11.59 6.52
CA THR A 51 18.75 11.09 5.34
C THR A 51 18.55 12.21 4.31
N ARG A 52 18.06 13.38 4.74
CA ARG A 52 17.88 14.54 3.85
C ARG A 52 19.20 15.04 3.27
N HIS A 53 20.26 15.12 4.08
CA HIS A 53 21.58 15.53 3.63
C HIS A 53 22.15 14.57 2.56
N PHE A 54 22.10 13.26 2.80
CA PHE A 54 22.63 12.28 1.86
C PHE A 54 21.72 12.06 0.64
N LEU A 55 20.41 12.30 0.75
CA LEU A 55 19.52 12.35 -0.42
C LEU A 55 19.93 13.47 -1.38
N HIS A 56 20.23 14.65 -0.83
CA HIS A 56 20.73 15.78 -1.63
C HIS A 56 22.05 15.43 -2.33
N GLN A 57 22.99 14.78 -1.62
CA GLN A 57 24.25 14.35 -2.22
C GLN A 57 24.04 13.29 -3.32
N ALA A 58 23.22 12.27 -3.07
CA ALA A 58 22.89 11.25 -4.07
C ALA A 58 22.32 11.88 -5.35
N LEU A 59 21.44 12.88 -5.22
CA LEU A 59 20.87 13.59 -6.35
C LEU A 59 21.90 14.47 -7.06
N MET A 60 22.72 15.22 -6.32
CA MET A 60 23.74 16.12 -6.87
C MET A 60 24.77 15.40 -7.74
N PHE A 61 25.14 14.17 -7.36
CA PHE A 61 26.14 13.37 -8.07
C PHE A 61 25.55 12.24 -8.92
N ALA A 62 24.21 12.13 -8.98
CA ALA A 62 23.51 10.98 -9.56
C ALA A 62 24.05 9.62 -9.04
N ASP A 63 24.50 9.57 -7.78
CA ASP A 63 25.09 8.38 -7.16
C ASP A 63 24.00 7.42 -6.68
N ARG A 64 24.03 6.18 -7.18
CA ARG A 64 23.14 5.08 -6.80
C ARG A 64 21.67 5.51 -6.69
N LEU A 65 21.11 6.05 -7.78
CA LEU A 65 19.74 6.59 -7.83
C LEU A 65 18.66 5.62 -7.32
N THR A 66 18.82 4.30 -7.49
CA THR A 66 17.91 3.30 -6.89
C THR A 66 17.85 3.40 -5.37
N HIS A 67 18.98 3.66 -4.69
CA HIS A 67 19.02 3.90 -3.25
C HIS A 67 18.35 5.23 -2.87
N PHE A 68 18.51 6.28 -3.70
CA PHE A 68 17.80 7.55 -3.53
C PHE A 68 16.28 7.35 -3.57
N PHE A 69 15.76 6.56 -4.51
CA PHE A 69 14.33 6.32 -4.62
C PHE A 69 13.77 5.49 -3.45
N TRP A 70 14.44 4.41 -3.04
CA TRP A 70 14.05 3.66 -1.84
C TRP A 70 14.05 4.54 -0.59
N SER A 71 15.08 5.37 -0.42
CA SER A 71 15.17 6.34 0.68
C SER A 71 14.00 7.32 0.67
N SER A 72 13.58 7.77 -0.52
CA SER A 72 12.46 8.68 -0.69
C SER A 72 11.12 8.03 -0.34
N VAL A 73 10.92 6.74 -0.69
CA VAL A 73 9.74 5.97 -0.26
C VAL A 73 9.70 5.87 1.26
N ILE A 74 10.81 5.50 1.91
CA ILE A 74 10.87 5.38 3.37
C ILE A 74 10.64 6.75 4.04
N LEU A 75 11.24 7.81 3.50
CA LEU A 75 11.07 9.18 4.02
C LEU A 75 9.64 9.68 3.84
N CYS A 76 8.99 9.33 2.73
CA CYS A 76 7.57 9.55 2.52
C CYS A 76 6.74 8.85 3.59
N CYS A 77 6.94 7.54 3.81
CA CYS A 77 6.26 6.82 4.88
C CYS A 77 6.50 7.44 6.26
N TYR A 78 7.71 7.95 6.52
CA TYR A 78 8.02 8.69 7.74
C TYR A 78 7.18 9.97 7.88
N PHE A 79 7.10 10.79 6.83
CA PHE A 79 6.31 12.02 6.86
C PHE A 79 4.81 11.75 6.97
N ALA A 80 4.27 10.78 6.23
CA ALA A 80 2.88 10.35 6.38
C ALA A 80 2.59 9.97 7.83
N ARG A 81 3.52 9.21 8.43
CA ARG A 81 3.40 8.74 9.80
C ARG A 81 3.49 9.85 10.84
N THR A 82 4.31 10.86 10.62
CA THR A 82 4.40 12.05 11.50
C THR A 82 3.35 13.13 11.15
N ARG A 83 2.28 12.76 10.41
CA ARG A 83 1.18 13.63 9.98
C ARG A 83 1.59 14.80 9.08
N ARG A 84 2.77 14.73 8.47
CA ARG A 84 3.29 15.72 7.52
C ARG A 84 2.91 15.30 6.11
N MET A 85 1.60 15.18 5.84
CA MET A 85 1.07 14.61 4.60
C MET A 85 1.49 15.42 3.36
N GLU A 86 1.56 16.74 3.47
CA GLU A 86 2.08 17.64 2.41
C GLU A 86 3.52 17.29 2.05
N GLU A 87 4.40 17.14 3.04
CA GLU A 87 5.81 16.79 2.80
C GLU A 87 5.95 15.35 2.30
N SER A 88 5.12 14.44 2.81
CA SER A 88 5.04 13.07 2.32
C SER A 88 4.73 13.02 0.83
N PHE A 89 3.67 13.72 0.42
CA PHE A 89 3.25 13.82 -0.97
C PHE A 89 4.32 14.50 -1.83
N ALA A 90 4.89 15.62 -1.37
CA ALA A 90 5.94 16.33 -2.08
C ALA A 90 7.17 15.45 -2.35
N VAL A 91 7.61 14.65 -1.36
CA VAL A 91 8.75 13.73 -1.50
C VAL A 91 8.45 12.64 -2.52
N ILE A 92 7.34 11.91 -2.37
CA ILE A 92 7.05 10.79 -3.29
C ILE A 92 6.77 11.28 -4.70
N SER A 93 6.10 12.42 -4.84
CA SER A 93 5.74 13.00 -6.13
C SER A 93 6.97 13.49 -6.90
N ALA A 94 7.89 14.17 -6.21
CA ALA A 94 9.17 14.58 -6.80
C ALA A 94 10.05 13.38 -7.17
N ALA A 95 10.20 12.42 -6.25
CA ALA A 95 10.96 11.21 -6.50
C ALA A 95 10.37 10.39 -7.65
N GLY A 96 9.04 10.29 -7.73
CA GLY A 96 8.32 9.59 -8.78
C GLY A 96 8.53 10.16 -10.16
N ARG A 97 8.40 11.48 -10.31
CA ARG A 97 8.69 12.17 -11.58
C ARG A 97 10.14 11.98 -12.01
N LEU A 98 11.08 12.09 -11.07
CA LEU A 98 12.49 11.84 -11.35
C LEU A 98 12.74 10.39 -11.74
N ALA A 99 12.14 9.42 -11.05
CA ALA A 99 12.28 8.00 -11.37
C ALA A 99 11.80 7.69 -12.80
N SER A 100 10.64 8.24 -13.19
CA SER A 100 10.12 8.14 -14.55
C SER A 100 11.09 8.74 -15.58
N ALA A 101 11.59 9.95 -15.33
CA ALA A 101 12.57 10.61 -16.18
C ALA A 101 13.90 9.83 -16.28
N CYS A 102 14.29 9.12 -15.22
CA CYS A 102 15.47 8.26 -15.20
C CYS A 102 15.26 6.88 -15.85
N GLY A 103 14.08 6.60 -16.43
CA GLY A 103 13.77 5.34 -17.10
C GLY A 103 13.27 4.23 -16.18
N LEU A 104 12.92 4.52 -14.92
CA LEU A 104 12.24 3.55 -14.07
C LEU A 104 10.81 3.38 -14.59
N LYS A 105 10.50 2.18 -15.10
CA LYS A 105 9.16 1.84 -15.57
C LYS A 105 8.22 1.70 -14.38
N LEU A 106 7.47 2.77 -14.12
CA LEU A 106 6.52 2.84 -13.01
C LEU A 106 5.17 2.19 -13.34
N THR A 107 4.90 1.93 -14.62
CA THR A 107 3.71 1.22 -15.08
C THR A 107 4.01 -0.26 -15.32
N HIS A 108 3.06 -1.13 -14.99
CA HIS A 108 3.12 -2.58 -15.16
C HIS A 108 3.01 -3.04 -16.62
N SER A 109 3.75 -2.42 -17.53
CA SER A 109 3.89 -2.92 -18.90
C SER A 109 4.72 -4.22 -18.85
N PRO A 110 4.15 -5.39 -19.19
CA PRO A 110 4.97 -6.57 -19.37
C PRO A 110 5.94 -6.29 -20.52
N ARG A 111 7.14 -6.80 -20.37
CA ARG A 111 8.27 -6.69 -21.29
C ARG A 111 8.02 -7.43 -22.61
N LYS A 112 6.96 -7.10 -23.37
CA LYS A 112 6.62 -7.77 -24.64
C LYS A 112 7.22 -7.13 -25.88
N ASP A 113 7.69 -5.88 -25.81
CA ASP A 113 8.23 -5.18 -27.00
C ASP A 113 9.75 -4.95 -26.93
N VAL A 114 10.53 -5.94 -26.47
CA VAL A 114 11.99 -5.80 -26.32
C VAL A 114 12.75 -5.78 -27.65
N GLU A 115 12.14 -6.13 -28.78
CA GLU A 115 12.92 -6.23 -30.02
C GLU A 115 12.98 -4.94 -30.87
N ASN A 116 12.12 -3.94 -30.64
CA ASN A 116 12.11 -2.73 -31.49
C ASN A 116 12.31 -1.39 -30.79
N ASP A 117 12.28 -1.33 -29.45
CA ASP A 117 12.45 -0.05 -28.72
C ASP A 117 13.94 0.26 -28.43
N THR A 118 14.74 0.30 -29.50
CA THR A 118 16.15 0.71 -29.47
C THR A 118 16.35 2.22 -29.25
N SER A 119 15.30 2.98 -28.93
CA SER A 119 15.31 4.45 -29.04
C SER A 119 15.06 5.26 -27.76
N VAL A 120 14.98 4.66 -26.57
CA VAL A 120 15.11 5.47 -25.33
C VAL A 120 16.60 5.69 -25.03
N THR A 121 17.28 6.37 -25.95
CA THR A 121 18.62 6.91 -25.77
C THR A 121 18.55 8.05 -24.74
N GLY A 122 18.54 7.71 -23.45
CA GLY A 122 18.49 8.74 -22.39
C GLY A 122 18.20 8.28 -20.96
N SER A 123 18.04 6.98 -20.69
CA SER A 123 17.85 6.49 -19.32
C SER A 123 19.06 6.84 -18.44
N LEU A 124 18.85 7.61 -17.38
CA LEU A 124 19.87 7.89 -16.37
C LEU A 124 20.13 6.67 -15.47
N LEU A 125 19.17 5.75 -15.35
CA LEU A 125 19.42 4.47 -14.70
C LEU A 125 20.20 3.55 -15.66
N PRO A 126 21.35 3.00 -15.24
CA PRO A 126 22.08 2.02 -16.03
C PRO A 126 21.26 0.74 -16.18
N THR A 127 21.53 -0.10 -17.17
CA THR A 127 20.91 -1.44 -17.26
C THR A 127 21.13 -2.21 -15.94
N PRO A 128 20.13 -2.93 -15.40
CA PRO A 128 20.32 -3.74 -14.20
C PRO A 128 21.49 -4.72 -14.39
N ARG A 129 22.39 -4.81 -13.40
CA ARG A 129 23.59 -5.65 -13.50
C ARG A 129 23.28 -7.14 -13.43
N ASN A 130 22.22 -7.49 -12.72
CA ASN A 130 21.78 -8.86 -12.49
C ASN A 130 20.26 -8.92 -12.28
N GLU A 131 19.72 -10.14 -12.21
CA GLU A 131 18.28 -10.37 -12.02
C GLU A 131 17.76 -9.85 -10.68
N ASN A 132 18.58 -9.86 -9.63
CA ASN A 132 18.19 -9.35 -8.31
C ASN A 132 17.98 -7.83 -8.34
N GLU A 133 18.87 -7.10 -9.01
CA GLU A 133 18.73 -5.65 -9.20
C GLU A 133 17.52 -5.33 -10.07
N ALA A 134 17.26 -6.11 -11.13
CA ALA A 134 16.06 -5.95 -11.94
C ALA A 134 14.79 -6.12 -11.09
N ARG A 135 14.73 -7.19 -10.28
CA ARG A 135 13.61 -7.47 -9.37
C ARG A 135 13.45 -6.37 -8.31
N ASP A 136 14.54 -5.84 -7.78
CA ASP A 136 14.50 -4.74 -6.79
C ASP A 136 14.02 -3.41 -7.40
N ARG A 137 14.32 -3.15 -8.68
CA ARG A 137 13.78 -2.00 -9.42
C ARG A 137 12.28 -2.16 -9.69
N ASP A 138 11.82 -3.36 -10.03
CA ASP A 138 10.40 -3.64 -10.19
C ASP A 138 9.64 -3.45 -8.87
N ARG A 139 10.19 -3.97 -7.76
CA ARG A 139 9.64 -3.76 -6.41
C ARG A 139 9.62 -2.29 -6.01
N LEU A 140 10.68 -1.54 -6.36
CA LEU A 140 10.77 -0.11 -6.09
C LEU A 140 9.68 0.65 -6.86
N ALA A 141 9.55 0.38 -8.17
CA ALA A 141 8.54 1.01 -9.01
C ALA A 141 7.13 0.81 -8.45
N HIS A 142 6.82 -0.44 -8.10
CA HIS A 142 5.55 -0.79 -7.46
C HIS A 142 5.36 -0.10 -6.11
N SER A 143 6.38 -0.09 -5.25
CA SER A 143 6.32 0.58 -3.95
C SER A 143 6.07 2.08 -4.08
N MET A 144 6.70 2.73 -5.07
CA MET A 144 6.48 4.15 -5.35
C MET A 144 5.06 4.41 -5.81
N TYR A 145 4.58 3.61 -6.78
CA TYR A 145 3.22 3.70 -7.29
C TYR A 145 2.19 3.58 -6.17
N ILE A 146 2.26 2.51 -5.36
CA ILE A 146 1.36 2.26 -4.24
C ILE A 146 1.36 3.44 -3.27
N THR A 147 2.55 3.93 -2.91
CA THR A 147 2.69 5.00 -1.92
C THR A 147 2.03 6.28 -2.41
N ASP A 148 2.23 6.64 -3.68
CA ASP A 148 1.61 7.80 -4.32
C ASP A 148 0.08 7.66 -4.42
N GLN A 149 -0.42 6.49 -4.84
CA GLN A 149 -1.86 6.23 -4.90
C GLN A 149 -2.51 6.29 -3.51
N SER A 150 -1.87 5.69 -2.52
CA SER A 150 -2.36 5.67 -1.14
C SER A 150 -2.46 7.08 -0.56
N LEU A 151 -1.46 7.94 -0.82
CA LEU A 151 -1.50 9.34 -0.40
C LEU A 151 -2.57 10.15 -1.13
N THR A 152 -2.77 9.91 -2.42
CA THR A 152 -3.83 10.53 -3.22
C THR A 152 -5.23 10.13 -2.74
N MET A 153 -5.38 8.95 -2.11
CA MET A 153 -6.65 8.57 -1.50
C MET A 153 -6.91 9.26 -0.15
N LEU A 154 -5.85 9.51 0.63
CA LEU A 154 -5.96 10.14 1.94
C LEU A 154 -6.02 11.67 1.87
N CYS A 155 -5.48 12.24 0.81
CA CYS A 155 -5.33 13.67 0.66
C CYS A 155 -5.80 14.09 -0.74
N PRO A 156 -6.37 15.29 -0.89
CA PRO A 156 -6.90 15.78 -2.16
C PRO A 156 -5.79 16.24 -3.13
N TYR A 157 -4.69 15.49 -3.21
CA TYR A 157 -3.61 15.75 -4.15
C TYR A 157 -3.81 14.93 -5.43
N PRO A 158 -3.42 15.43 -6.61
CA PRO A 158 -3.48 14.63 -7.82
C PRO A 158 -2.42 13.52 -7.78
N ALA A 159 -2.77 12.33 -8.31
CA ALA A 159 -1.78 11.25 -8.45
C ALA A 159 -0.62 11.69 -9.35
N THR A 160 0.60 11.35 -8.94
CA THR A 160 1.82 11.64 -9.70
C THR A 160 1.93 10.73 -10.91
N PHE A 161 1.57 9.46 -10.71
CA PHE A 161 1.63 8.45 -11.76
C PHE A 161 0.28 8.36 -12.45
N PRO A 162 0.19 8.68 -13.75
CA PRO A 162 -1.02 8.42 -14.51
C PRO A 162 -1.22 6.91 -14.55
N TYR A 163 -2.46 6.50 -14.34
CA TYR A 163 -2.85 5.13 -14.63
C TYR A 163 -3.00 4.96 -16.14
N ASP A 164 -2.40 3.91 -16.71
CA ASP A 164 -2.53 3.58 -18.13
C ASP A 164 -3.58 2.48 -18.30
N ASP A 165 -4.82 2.87 -18.58
CA ASP A 165 -5.96 1.95 -18.73
C ASP A 165 -5.74 0.91 -19.85
N ARG A 166 -4.94 1.22 -20.87
CA ARG A 166 -4.95 0.50 -22.15
C ARG A 166 -4.23 -0.86 -22.13
N GLN A 167 -3.22 -1.02 -21.28
CA GLN A 167 -2.30 -2.16 -21.38
C GLN A 167 -2.76 -3.40 -20.60
N GLU A 168 -3.68 -3.18 -19.68
CA GLU A 168 -3.90 -4.07 -18.55
C GLU A 168 -5.18 -4.91 -18.80
N ASP A 169 -6.11 -4.37 -19.61
CA ASP A 169 -7.23 -5.11 -20.23
C ASP A 169 -6.76 -6.24 -21.16
N GLU A 170 -5.61 -6.06 -21.82
CA GLU A 170 -5.02 -7.09 -22.70
C GLU A 170 -4.45 -8.26 -21.89
N LYS A 171 -3.87 -8.01 -20.71
CA LYS A 171 -3.37 -9.05 -19.80
C LYS A 171 -4.49 -9.83 -19.12
N LEU A 172 -5.52 -9.14 -18.62
CA LEU A 172 -6.61 -9.77 -17.89
C LEU A 172 -7.49 -10.66 -18.80
N SER A 173 -7.54 -10.35 -20.09
CA SER A 173 -8.17 -11.22 -21.10
C SER A 173 -7.41 -12.55 -21.32
N LEU A 174 -6.11 -12.58 -21.03
CA LEU A 174 -5.22 -13.72 -21.33
C LEU A 174 -5.04 -14.71 -20.16
N GLU A 175 -5.49 -14.40 -18.95
CA GLU A 175 -5.26 -15.22 -17.75
C GLU A 175 -6.57 -15.66 -17.07
N PRO A 176 -7.26 -16.67 -17.61
CA PRO A 176 -7.72 -17.78 -16.81
C PRO A 176 -6.67 -18.86 -17.03
N SER A 177 -5.63 -18.90 -16.18
CA SER A 177 -4.68 -20.00 -16.23
C SER A 177 -5.49 -21.29 -16.13
N LYS A 178 -5.48 -22.04 -17.23
CA LYS A 178 -5.90 -23.44 -17.25
C LYS A 178 -4.82 -24.24 -16.51
N THR A 179 -4.50 -23.87 -15.27
CA THR A 179 -3.86 -24.81 -14.37
C THR A 179 -4.94 -25.85 -14.08
N SER A 180 -4.72 -27.03 -14.64
CA SER A 180 -5.53 -28.23 -14.48
C SER A 180 -6.00 -28.40 -13.05
N LYS A 181 -7.19 -29.00 -12.87
CA LYS A 181 -7.80 -29.41 -11.60
C LYS A 181 -6.96 -30.41 -10.76
N SER A 182 -5.66 -30.53 -11.02
CA SER A 182 -4.74 -31.35 -10.24
C SER A 182 -4.13 -30.51 -9.12
N GLU A 183 -4.41 -30.94 -7.89
CA GLU A 183 -3.63 -30.69 -6.68
C GLU A 183 -3.81 -29.33 -5.96
N GLY A 184 -4.80 -29.28 -5.08
CA GLY A 184 -4.95 -28.23 -4.06
C GLY A 184 -3.79 -28.13 -3.05
N ARG A 185 -2.71 -28.91 -3.19
CA ARG A 185 -1.45 -28.73 -2.46
C ARG A 185 -0.47 -27.84 -3.22
N GLU A 186 -0.34 -28.01 -4.53
CA GLU A 186 0.57 -27.20 -5.36
C GLU A 186 0.14 -25.73 -5.41
N ALA A 187 -1.17 -25.47 -5.44
CA ALA A 187 -1.71 -24.12 -5.35
C ALA A 187 -1.35 -23.42 -4.03
N GLN A 188 -1.22 -24.15 -2.91
CA GLN A 188 -0.81 -23.57 -1.62
C GLN A 188 0.69 -23.25 -1.58
N ASP A 189 1.53 -24.06 -2.22
CA ASP A 189 2.98 -23.81 -2.30
C ASP A 189 3.33 -22.65 -3.25
N ILE A 190 2.48 -22.35 -4.25
CA ILE A 190 2.65 -21.18 -5.14
C ILE A 190 2.50 -19.85 -4.38
N TRP A 191 1.65 -19.80 -3.35
CA TRP A 191 1.54 -18.63 -2.46
C TRP A 191 2.71 -18.51 -1.47
N CYS A 192 3.56 -19.54 -1.32
CA CYS A 192 4.68 -19.52 -0.38
C CYS A 192 5.84 -18.60 -0.80
N SER A 193 5.83 -18.05 -2.02
CA SER A 193 6.57 -16.81 -2.26
C SER A 193 5.67 -15.63 -1.90
N ASP A 194 5.86 -15.09 -0.70
CA ASP A 194 5.14 -13.92 -0.15
C ASP A 194 4.98 -12.77 -1.17
N GLU A 195 5.91 -12.67 -2.11
CA GLU A 195 5.94 -11.67 -3.18
C GLU A 195 4.79 -11.79 -4.17
N ASN A 196 4.39 -13.01 -4.56
CA ASN A 196 3.30 -13.21 -5.53
C ASN A 196 1.94 -12.88 -4.91
N LEU A 197 1.76 -13.23 -3.64
CA LEU A 197 0.54 -12.90 -2.91
C LEU A 197 0.35 -11.39 -2.83
N MET A 198 1.37 -10.70 -2.32
CA MET A 198 1.33 -9.25 -2.16
C MET A 198 1.18 -8.54 -3.50
N ALA A 199 1.93 -8.93 -4.53
CA ALA A 199 1.78 -8.36 -5.86
C ALA A 199 0.34 -8.52 -6.40
N SER A 200 -0.29 -9.69 -6.20
CA SER A 200 -1.67 -9.90 -6.63
C SER A 200 -2.66 -8.99 -5.88
N MET A 201 -2.55 -8.90 -4.55
CA MET A 201 -3.44 -8.06 -3.75
C MET A 201 -3.30 -6.58 -4.10
N MET A 202 -2.06 -6.12 -4.28
CA MET A 202 -1.81 -4.73 -4.63
C MET A 202 -2.34 -4.38 -6.02
N ARG A 203 -2.28 -5.29 -7.00
CA ARG A 203 -2.93 -5.09 -8.32
C ARG A 203 -4.44 -4.99 -8.22
N ILE A 204 -5.07 -5.79 -7.37
CA ILE A 204 -6.52 -5.70 -7.11
C ILE A 204 -6.87 -4.33 -6.51
N PHE A 205 -6.06 -3.87 -5.56
CA PHE A 205 -6.26 -2.57 -4.91
C PHE A 205 -6.07 -1.39 -5.86
N GLU A 206 -4.99 -1.42 -6.66
CA GLU A 206 -4.74 -0.46 -7.73
C GLU A 206 -5.95 -0.37 -8.65
N ARG A 207 -6.41 -1.51 -9.20
CA ARG A 207 -7.56 -1.57 -10.10
C ARG A 207 -8.84 -1.06 -9.45
N ALA A 208 -9.14 -1.45 -8.22
CA ALA A 208 -10.32 -0.96 -7.50
C ALA A 208 -10.28 0.57 -7.30
N THR A 209 -9.10 1.13 -7.03
CA THR A 209 -8.91 2.57 -6.83
C THR A 209 -9.09 3.34 -8.14
N VAL A 210 -8.50 2.85 -9.23
CA VAL A 210 -8.65 3.43 -10.56
C VAL A 210 -10.11 3.38 -11.00
N PHE A 211 -10.74 2.21 -10.85
CA PHE A 211 -12.13 2.01 -11.20
C PHE A 211 -13.03 3.00 -10.45
N ALA A 212 -12.82 3.17 -9.14
CA ALA A 212 -13.53 4.15 -8.34
C ALA A 212 -13.36 5.58 -8.87
N ARG A 213 -12.14 5.99 -9.22
CA ARG A 213 -11.89 7.32 -9.82
C ARG A 213 -12.58 7.49 -11.18
N SER A 214 -12.53 6.47 -12.02
CA SER A 214 -13.23 6.48 -13.31
C SER A 214 -14.73 6.65 -13.14
N VAL A 215 -15.33 5.93 -12.19
CA VAL A 215 -16.76 6.06 -11.83
C VAL A 215 -17.08 7.45 -11.28
N CYS A 216 -16.22 8.02 -10.43
CA CYS A 216 -16.40 9.40 -9.93
C CYS A 216 -16.32 10.43 -11.07
N ALA A 217 -15.39 10.27 -12.02
CA ALA A 217 -15.17 11.22 -13.10
C ALA A 217 -16.20 11.13 -14.24
N TYR A 218 -16.62 9.92 -14.60
CA TYR A 218 -17.41 9.65 -15.81
C TYR A 218 -18.77 8.99 -15.53
N GLY A 219 -19.05 8.66 -14.26
CA GLY A 219 -20.21 7.87 -13.87
C GLY A 219 -20.03 6.38 -14.11
N TYR A 220 -21.03 5.61 -13.67
CA TYR A 220 -20.96 4.15 -13.67
C TYR A 220 -21.38 3.50 -15.01
N LYS A 221 -22.04 4.25 -15.92
CA LYS A 221 -22.57 3.70 -17.19
C LYS A 221 -21.44 3.22 -18.11
N GLY A 222 -21.45 1.93 -18.45
CA GLY A 222 -20.45 1.29 -19.31
C GLY A 222 -19.40 0.45 -18.56
N ASN A 223 -19.37 0.56 -17.23
CA ASN A 223 -18.33 0.00 -16.37
C ASN A 223 -18.75 -1.29 -15.62
N GLU A 224 -19.95 -1.82 -15.88
CA GLU A 224 -20.52 -2.98 -15.18
C GLU A 224 -19.65 -4.24 -15.30
N LYS A 225 -19.08 -4.47 -16.47
CA LYS A 225 -18.22 -5.63 -16.72
C LYS A 225 -16.97 -5.62 -15.84
N GLU A 226 -16.37 -4.44 -15.65
CA GLU A 226 -15.18 -4.29 -14.82
C GLU A 226 -15.51 -4.40 -13.34
N TYR A 227 -16.65 -3.87 -12.89
CA TYR A 227 -17.15 -4.11 -11.54
C TYR A 227 -17.31 -5.60 -11.23
N ILE A 228 -18.00 -6.33 -12.11
CA ILE A 228 -18.21 -7.78 -11.95
C ILE A 228 -16.87 -8.52 -11.93
N ASN A 229 -15.94 -8.16 -12.83
CA ASN A 229 -14.61 -8.77 -12.87
C ASN A 229 -13.85 -8.57 -11.55
N LEU A 230 -13.82 -7.33 -11.03
CA LEU A 230 -13.12 -7.02 -9.79
C LEU A 230 -13.79 -7.68 -8.59
N ARG A 231 -15.13 -7.70 -8.52
CA ARG A 231 -15.88 -8.41 -7.47
C ARG A 231 -15.54 -9.89 -7.45
N ASP A 232 -15.57 -10.54 -8.61
CA ASP A 232 -15.34 -11.97 -8.73
C ASP A 232 -13.88 -12.31 -8.39
N ARG A 233 -12.92 -11.45 -8.78
CA ARG A 233 -11.50 -11.58 -8.38
C ARG A 233 -11.29 -11.41 -6.89
N ILE A 234 -11.93 -10.42 -6.26
CA ILE A 234 -11.86 -10.21 -4.81
C ILE A 234 -12.43 -11.42 -4.07
N SER A 235 -13.57 -11.92 -4.54
CA SER A 235 -14.24 -13.09 -3.95
C SER A 235 -13.39 -14.37 -4.09
N SER A 236 -12.80 -14.57 -5.26
CA SER A 236 -11.88 -15.69 -5.52
C SER A 236 -10.68 -15.66 -4.57
N HIS A 237 -9.97 -14.52 -4.49
CA HIS A 237 -8.80 -14.38 -3.62
C HIS A 237 -9.14 -14.49 -2.14
N ARG A 238 -10.31 -14.00 -1.74
CA ARG A 238 -10.78 -14.14 -0.35
C ARG A 238 -10.85 -15.60 0.07
N SER A 239 -11.29 -16.49 -0.81
CA SER A 239 -11.41 -17.92 -0.52
C SER A 239 -10.06 -18.65 -0.51
N THR A 240 -9.03 -18.09 -1.15
CA THR A 240 -7.71 -18.71 -1.26
C THR A 240 -6.69 -18.12 -0.28
N LEU A 241 -6.97 -16.95 0.30
CA LEU A 241 -6.10 -16.29 1.26
C LEU A 241 -5.83 -17.19 2.47
N PRO A 242 -4.56 -17.38 2.86
CA PRO A 242 -4.20 -18.04 4.12
C PRO A 242 -4.85 -17.35 5.33
N ALA A 243 -5.11 -18.09 6.40
CA ALA A 243 -5.58 -17.47 7.64
C ALA A 243 -4.49 -16.54 8.21
N ILE A 244 -4.86 -15.46 8.89
CA ILE A 244 -3.88 -14.53 9.50
C ILE A 244 -2.91 -15.23 10.47
N PRO A 245 -3.33 -16.12 11.39
CA PRO A 245 -2.40 -16.82 12.29
C PRO A 245 -1.63 -17.96 11.58
N ASP A 246 -1.56 -17.97 10.24
CA ASP A 246 -0.84 -19.01 9.52
C ASP A 246 0.68 -18.84 9.71
N PRO A 247 1.37 -19.84 10.29
CA PRO A 247 2.81 -19.76 10.52
C PRO A 247 3.64 -20.01 9.26
N ARG A 248 3.02 -20.39 8.12
CA ARG A 248 3.74 -20.63 6.87
C ARG A 248 4.40 -19.34 6.37
N GLY A 249 5.62 -19.47 5.88
CA GLY A 249 6.44 -18.34 5.43
C GLY A 249 7.16 -17.59 6.56
N LEU A 250 6.86 -17.88 7.83
CA LEU A 250 7.62 -17.29 8.94
C LEU A 250 9.06 -17.77 8.93
N GLN A 251 10.00 -16.84 8.95
CA GLN A 251 11.39 -17.14 9.24
C GLN A 251 11.51 -17.65 10.69
N PRO A 252 12.54 -18.46 11.03
CA PRO A 252 12.74 -18.93 12.41
C PRO A 252 12.81 -17.80 13.46
N SER A 253 13.29 -16.61 13.06
CA SER A 253 13.30 -15.39 13.88
C SER A 253 11.91 -14.77 14.11
N GLU A 254 10.95 -15.10 13.25
CA GLU A 254 9.58 -14.57 13.24
C GLU A 254 8.58 -15.55 13.87
N ALA A 255 9.00 -16.75 14.25
CA ALA A 255 8.18 -17.70 15.00
C ALA A 255 7.62 -17.10 16.31
N ALA A 256 8.30 -16.09 16.87
CA ALA A 256 7.84 -15.33 18.03
C ALA A 256 6.69 -14.34 17.72
N ALA A 257 6.51 -13.96 16.44
CA ALA A 257 5.52 -12.97 16.00
C ALA A 257 4.13 -13.55 15.75
N SER A 258 3.97 -14.87 15.75
CA SER A 258 2.70 -15.61 15.62
C SER A 258 1.84 -15.33 14.38
N PHE A 259 2.23 -14.43 13.47
CA PHE A 259 1.59 -14.22 12.18
C PHE A 259 2.55 -13.62 11.15
N ASN A 260 2.37 -14.00 9.88
CA ASN A 260 3.11 -13.45 8.76
C ASN A 260 2.53 -12.08 8.37
N SER A 261 3.36 -11.04 8.38
CA SER A 261 2.90 -9.69 8.09
C SER A 261 2.43 -9.49 6.66
N ASN A 262 2.99 -10.23 5.70
CA ASN A 262 2.57 -10.16 4.30
C ASN A 262 1.15 -10.71 4.15
N ILE A 263 0.80 -11.79 4.87
CA ILE A 263 -0.57 -12.30 4.91
C ILE A 263 -1.51 -11.24 5.49
N LEU A 264 -1.09 -10.56 6.55
CA LEU A 264 -1.89 -9.49 7.14
C LEU A 264 -2.12 -8.34 6.15
N VAL A 265 -1.07 -7.84 5.50
CA VAL A 265 -1.20 -6.77 4.51
C VAL A 265 -2.08 -7.25 3.36
N ALA A 266 -1.93 -8.50 2.92
CA ALA A 266 -2.75 -9.09 1.87
C ALA A 266 -4.25 -9.06 2.22
N HIS A 267 -4.62 -9.45 3.44
CA HIS A 267 -6.01 -9.34 3.92
C HIS A 267 -6.48 -7.88 3.96
N ALA A 268 -5.70 -6.98 4.56
CA ALA A 268 -6.08 -5.57 4.65
C ALA A 268 -6.28 -4.93 3.27
N THR A 269 -5.37 -5.21 2.34
CA THR A 269 -5.42 -4.75 0.96
C THR A 269 -6.62 -5.32 0.22
N LEU A 270 -6.89 -6.63 0.33
CA LEU A 270 -8.01 -7.25 -0.35
C LEU A 270 -9.35 -6.67 0.12
N TYR A 271 -9.58 -6.62 1.44
CA TYR A 271 -10.83 -6.13 1.98
C TYR A 271 -10.97 -4.61 1.79
N GLY A 272 -9.87 -3.86 1.90
CA GLY A 272 -9.85 -2.44 1.54
C GLY A 272 -10.25 -2.20 0.08
N SER A 273 -9.81 -3.05 -0.83
CA SER A 273 -10.23 -3.03 -2.25
C SER A 273 -11.73 -3.30 -2.40
N GLY A 274 -12.25 -4.28 -1.66
CA GLY A 274 -13.68 -4.59 -1.63
C GLY A 274 -14.53 -3.45 -1.09
N VAL A 275 -14.07 -2.77 -0.03
CA VAL A 275 -14.73 -1.58 0.51
C VAL A 275 -14.83 -0.48 -0.54
N ILE A 276 -13.72 -0.20 -1.24
CA ILE A 276 -13.71 0.80 -2.32
C ILE A 276 -14.68 0.40 -3.43
N LEU A 277 -14.56 -0.82 -3.95
CA LEU A 277 -15.37 -1.30 -5.07
C LEU A 277 -16.87 -1.28 -4.75
N HIS A 278 -17.25 -1.88 -3.62
CA HIS A 278 -18.66 -2.03 -3.26
C HIS A 278 -19.32 -0.71 -2.82
N SER A 279 -18.54 0.25 -2.33
CA SER A 279 -19.06 1.59 -2.01
C SER A 279 -19.65 2.31 -3.20
N LEU A 280 -19.13 2.06 -4.41
CA LEU A 280 -19.60 2.68 -5.64
C LEU A 280 -21.06 2.34 -5.97
N ARG A 281 -21.56 1.20 -5.48
CA ARG A 281 -22.93 0.70 -5.74
C ARG A 281 -23.75 0.45 -4.49
N ALA A 282 -23.23 0.74 -3.29
CA ALA A 282 -23.93 0.48 -2.04
C ALA A 282 -25.29 1.20 -1.92
N GLY A 283 -25.47 2.31 -2.65
CA GLY A 283 -26.76 3.00 -2.79
C GLY A 283 -27.70 2.39 -3.85
N GLU A 284 -27.16 1.72 -4.86
CA GLU A 284 -27.93 1.22 -6.00
C GLU A 284 -28.60 -0.13 -5.73
N ASP A 285 -27.91 -1.03 -5.02
CA ASP A 285 -28.40 -2.38 -4.81
C ASP A 285 -28.01 -2.98 -3.44
N PHE A 286 -28.81 -3.94 -2.99
CA PHE A 286 -28.65 -4.60 -1.70
C PHE A 286 -27.43 -5.53 -1.64
N GLU A 287 -27.05 -6.15 -2.76
CA GLU A 287 -25.94 -7.11 -2.82
C GLU A 287 -24.60 -6.40 -2.59
N SER A 288 -24.36 -5.30 -3.30
CA SER A 288 -23.19 -4.43 -3.15
C SER A 288 -23.09 -3.87 -1.73
N ARG A 289 -24.22 -3.47 -1.14
CA ARG A 289 -24.27 -3.03 0.26
C ARG A 289 -23.90 -4.12 1.25
N ALA A 290 -24.43 -5.33 1.07
CA ALA A 290 -24.09 -6.47 1.92
C ALA A 290 -22.60 -6.86 1.77
N ALA A 291 -22.07 -6.79 0.55
CA ALA A 291 -20.66 -7.05 0.27
C ALA A 291 -19.74 -5.97 0.87
N LEU A 292 -20.13 -4.69 0.84
CA LEU A 292 -19.43 -3.60 1.53
C LEU A 292 -19.31 -3.89 3.04
N LEU A 293 -20.44 -4.16 3.70
CA LEU A 293 -20.47 -4.51 5.13
C LEU A 293 -19.58 -5.71 5.45
N LEU A 294 -19.61 -6.73 4.59
CA LEU A 294 -18.81 -7.93 4.78
C LEU A 294 -17.29 -7.63 4.67
N CYS A 295 -16.88 -6.76 3.75
CA CYS A 295 -15.49 -6.33 3.64
C CYS A 295 -15.06 -5.49 4.86
N VAL A 296 -15.93 -4.58 5.33
CA VAL A 296 -15.69 -3.80 6.56
C VAL A 296 -15.55 -4.69 7.78
N LYS A 297 -16.46 -5.65 7.99
CA LYS A 297 -16.38 -6.62 9.10
C LYS A 297 -15.09 -7.44 9.02
N SER A 298 -14.68 -7.84 7.82
CA SER A 298 -13.41 -8.54 7.63
C SER A 298 -12.19 -7.65 7.96
N LEU A 299 -12.23 -6.34 7.66
CA LEU A 299 -11.19 -5.39 8.10
C LEU A 299 -11.17 -5.22 9.62
N VAL A 300 -12.34 -5.21 10.28
CA VAL A 300 -12.43 -5.22 11.74
C VAL A 300 -11.78 -6.48 12.31
N ASP A 301 -12.10 -7.66 11.78
CA ASP A 301 -11.48 -8.93 12.24
C ASP A 301 -9.95 -8.92 12.07
N VAL A 302 -9.46 -8.35 10.97
CA VAL A 302 -8.02 -8.14 10.72
C VAL A 302 -7.42 -7.23 11.80
N SER A 303 -8.10 -6.13 12.12
CA SER A 303 -7.70 -5.14 13.12
C SER A 303 -7.63 -5.75 14.52
N GLU A 304 -8.63 -6.52 14.93
CA GLU A 304 -8.67 -7.15 16.24
C GLU A 304 -7.56 -8.19 16.42
N LYS A 305 -7.30 -9.00 15.38
CA LYS A 305 -6.19 -9.95 15.37
C LYS A 305 -4.85 -9.24 15.52
N VAL A 306 -4.66 -8.09 14.88
CA VAL A 306 -3.47 -7.25 15.05
C VAL A 306 -3.38 -6.67 16.44
N ARG A 307 -4.49 -6.14 16.98
CA ARG A 307 -4.56 -5.49 18.30
C ARG A 307 -4.07 -6.44 19.41
N GLY A 308 -4.29 -7.75 19.27
CA GLY A 308 -3.77 -8.76 20.19
C GLY A 308 -2.24 -8.86 20.23
N HIS A 309 -1.54 -8.34 19.22
CA HIS A 309 -0.10 -8.56 18.99
C HIS A 309 0.72 -7.27 18.91
N ARG A 310 0.43 -6.32 19.80
CA ARG A 310 0.97 -4.93 19.83
C ARG A 310 2.50 -4.77 19.71
N ARG A 311 3.31 -5.83 19.84
CA ARG A 311 4.78 -5.76 19.90
C ARG A 311 5.50 -6.03 18.56
N LEU A 312 4.84 -6.64 17.59
CA LEU A 312 5.53 -7.23 16.42
C LEU A 312 4.99 -6.76 15.08
N HIS A 313 4.30 -5.62 15.05
CA HIS A 313 3.72 -5.13 13.82
C HIS A 313 4.77 -4.44 12.94
N PRO A 314 5.10 -4.94 11.75
CA PRO A 314 5.91 -4.17 10.82
C PRO A 314 5.14 -2.91 10.41
N VAL A 315 5.87 -1.80 10.35
CA VAL A 315 5.31 -0.46 10.15
C VAL A 315 4.55 -0.34 8.84
N GLN A 316 5.01 -1.00 7.78
CA GLN A 316 4.34 -0.99 6.48
C GLN A 316 2.96 -1.64 6.55
N ALA A 317 2.85 -2.79 7.21
CA ALA A 317 1.57 -3.45 7.42
C ALA A 317 0.62 -2.54 8.21
N GLY A 318 1.14 -1.83 9.21
CA GLY A 318 0.32 -0.96 10.06
C GLY A 318 -0.20 0.23 9.27
N LEU A 319 0.67 0.85 8.46
CA LEU A 319 0.29 1.97 7.61
C LEU A 319 -0.74 1.54 6.58
N ILE A 320 -0.49 0.51 5.78
CA ILE A 320 -1.42 0.04 4.74
C ILE A 320 -2.78 -0.30 5.37
N SER A 321 -2.78 -1.03 6.47
CA SER A 321 -4.01 -1.37 7.20
C SER A 321 -4.76 -0.13 7.68
N MET A 322 -4.06 0.86 8.26
CA MET A 322 -4.66 2.13 8.66
C MET A 322 -5.28 2.89 7.49
N ILE A 323 -4.63 2.91 6.32
CA ILE A 323 -5.15 3.59 5.13
C ILE A 323 -6.47 2.97 4.69
N HIS A 324 -6.55 1.64 4.64
CA HIS A 324 -7.80 0.94 4.32
C HIS A 324 -8.89 1.20 5.36
N MET A 325 -8.54 1.26 6.65
CA MET A 325 -9.51 1.54 7.71
C MET A 325 -10.01 2.98 7.69
N MET A 326 -9.12 3.96 7.48
CA MET A 326 -9.51 5.36 7.30
C MET A 326 -10.43 5.53 6.10
N ASN A 327 -10.12 4.86 4.99
CA ASN A 327 -10.99 4.84 3.80
C ASN A 327 -12.35 4.20 4.12
N ALA A 328 -12.38 3.08 4.85
CA ALA A 328 -13.61 2.43 5.26
C ALA A 328 -14.46 3.33 6.16
N VAL A 329 -13.88 3.97 7.18
CA VAL A 329 -14.58 4.93 8.04
C VAL A 329 -15.16 6.09 7.23
N ARG A 330 -14.37 6.65 6.30
CA ARG A 330 -14.83 7.74 5.42
C ARG A 330 -16.01 7.31 4.55
N ILE A 331 -15.91 6.13 3.93
CA ILE A 331 -16.97 5.55 3.09
C ILE A 331 -18.24 5.29 3.90
N LEU A 332 -18.13 4.69 5.08
CA LEU A 332 -19.28 4.42 5.96
C LEU A 332 -19.95 5.71 6.44
N ALA A 333 -19.16 6.72 6.80
CA ALA A 333 -19.69 8.03 7.17
C ALA A 333 -20.48 8.66 6.02
N HIS A 334 -19.97 8.55 4.79
CA HIS A 334 -20.68 9.01 3.59
C HIS A 334 -21.97 8.21 3.34
N GLU A 335 -21.94 6.87 3.45
CA GLU A 335 -23.14 6.04 3.29
C GLU A 335 -24.22 6.35 4.34
N LEU A 336 -23.83 6.69 5.57
CA LEU A 336 -24.76 7.12 6.63
C LEU A 336 -25.48 8.43 6.33
N GLN A 337 -24.87 9.32 5.54
CA GLN A 337 -25.50 10.59 5.15
C GLN A 337 -26.58 10.41 4.07
N LYS A 338 -26.64 9.27 3.38
CA LYS A 338 -27.63 9.02 2.33
C LYS A 338 -29.04 8.87 2.90
N PRO A 339 -30.10 9.35 2.21
CA PRO A 339 -31.49 9.22 2.65
C PRO A 339 -31.92 7.77 2.90
N GLU A 340 -31.40 6.84 2.10
CA GLU A 340 -31.69 5.40 2.20
C GLU A 340 -31.24 4.80 3.54
N ALA A 341 -30.14 5.29 4.11
CA ALA A 341 -29.65 4.83 5.41
C ALA A 341 -30.61 5.25 6.53
N HIS A 342 -31.13 6.48 6.47
CA HIS A 342 -32.09 7.01 7.46
C HIS A 342 -33.40 6.20 7.52
N GLY A 343 -33.79 5.57 6.41
CA GLY A 343 -34.96 4.69 6.35
C GLY A 343 -34.73 3.28 6.93
N ASN A 344 -33.48 2.91 7.24
CA ASN A 344 -33.12 1.57 7.68
C ASN A 344 -32.27 1.62 8.96
N ALA A 345 -32.94 1.75 10.11
CA ALA A 345 -32.29 1.88 11.43
C ALA A 345 -31.29 0.75 11.74
N ARG A 346 -31.56 -0.48 11.29
CA ARG A 346 -30.64 -1.61 11.47
C ARG A 346 -29.34 -1.40 10.70
N LEU A 347 -29.43 -0.97 9.44
CA LEU A 347 -28.26 -0.72 8.61
C LEU A 347 -27.41 0.41 9.19
N SER A 348 -28.03 1.51 9.63
CA SER A 348 -27.32 2.61 10.29
C SER A 348 -26.60 2.14 11.54
N ALA A 349 -27.23 1.29 12.35
CA ALA A 349 -26.58 0.69 13.52
C ALA A 349 -25.35 -0.15 13.12
N GLU A 350 -25.48 -1.03 12.10
CA GLU A 350 -24.35 -1.84 11.64
C GLU A 350 -23.18 -0.98 11.11
N TYR A 351 -23.45 0.16 10.45
CA TYR A 351 -22.40 1.10 10.03
C TYR A 351 -21.76 1.82 11.21
N CYS A 352 -22.54 2.31 12.17
CA CYS A 352 -22.04 2.96 13.37
C CYS A 352 -21.14 2.02 14.20
N ASP A 353 -21.60 0.79 14.46
CA ASP A 353 -20.85 -0.20 15.22
C ASP A 353 -19.50 -0.51 14.54
N ALA A 354 -19.52 -0.71 13.21
CA ALA A 354 -18.29 -0.96 12.46
C ALA A 354 -17.33 0.25 12.46
N MET A 355 -17.86 1.47 12.31
CA MET A 355 -17.06 2.69 12.39
C MET A 355 -16.43 2.87 13.78
N GLU A 356 -17.17 2.60 14.85
CA GLU A 356 -16.67 2.70 16.22
C GLU A 356 -15.48 1.76 16.45
N ILE A 357 -15.59 0.49 16.04
CA ILE A 357 -14.49 -0.47 16.19
C ILE A 357 -13.26 -0.05 15.38
N LEU A 358 -13.44 0.41 14.14
CA LEU A 358 -12.35 0.90 13.31
C LEU A 358 -11.70 2.16 13.89
N LEU A 359 -12.49 3.10 14.42
CA LEU A 359 -11.99 4.30 15.07
C LEU A 359 -11.23 3.98 16.36
N ASP A 360 -11.73 3.06 17.17
CA ASP A 360 -11.04 2.60 18.38
C ASP A 360 -9.71 1.91 18.02
N TYR A 361 -9.67 1.14 16.93
CA TYR A 361 -8.43 0.55 16.46
C TYR A 361 -7.45 1.61 15.96
N LEU A 362 -7.93 2.60 15.21
CA LEU A 362 -7.10 3.73 14.76
C LEU A 362 -6.55 4.48 15.98
N ASP A 363 -7.35 4.73 17.01
CA ASP A 363 -6.94 5.44 18.23
C ASP A 363 -5.92 4.63 19.05
N ASP A 364 -6.12 3.32 19.20
CA ASP A 364 -5.14 2.40 19.78
C ASP A 364 -3.83 2.42 19.01
N THR A 365 -3.91 2.35 17.68
CA THR A 365 -2.75 2.35 16.79
C THR A 365 -2.00 3.69 16.91
N ILE A 366 -2.73 4.80 16.97
CA ILE A 366 -2.16 6.14 17.19
C ILE A 366 -1.49 6.23 18.56
N SER A 367 -2.12 5.69 19.60
CA SER A 367 -1.61 5.70 20.97
C SER A 367 -0.34 4.88 21.14
N LEU A 368 -0.18 3.81 20.36
CA LEU A 368 1.08 3.03 20.29
C LEU A 368 2.24 3.82 19.69
N TYR A 369 1.95 4.89 18.95
CA TYR A 369 2.93 5.73 18.28
C TYR A 369 2.75 7.20 18.67
N PRO A 370 3.02 7.56 19.95
CA PRO A 370 2.69 8.87 20.53
C PRO A 370 3.37 10.06 19.86
N ALA A 371 4.43 9.85 19.06
CA ALA A 371 5.01 10.86 18.17
C ALA A 371 4.00 11.43 17.15
N TRP A 372 2.80 10.87 17.04
CA TRP A 372 1.72 11.35 16.18
C TRP A 372 0.84 12.43 16.82
N LEU A 373 0.92 12.63 18.13
CA LEU A 373 -0.08 13.40 18.89
C LEU A 373 0.30 14.87 19.19
N ASP A 374 1.42 15.38 18.67
CA ASP A 374 1.84 16.78 18.91
C ASP A 374 1.06 17.83 18.07
N ALA A 375 -0.09 17.47 17.48
CA ALA A 375 -1.02 18.40 16.84
C ALA A 375 -2.41 18.34 17.50
N PRO A 376 -3.10 19.48 17.71
CA PRO A 376 -4.24 19.60 18.64
C PRO A 376 -5.60 19.09 18.11
N LEU A 377 -5.63 18.23 17.10
CA LEU A 377 -6.87 17.66 16.58
C LEU A 377 -6.95 16.18 16.95
N SER A 378 -7.97 15.81 17.74
CA SER A 378 -8.34 14.40 17.89
C SER A 378 -8.65 13.86 16.49
N LEU A 379 -8.10 12.70 16.15
CA LEU A 379 -8.33 12.07 14.85
C LEU A 379 -9.84 11.88 14.61
N LYS A 380 -10.59 11.60 15.68
CA LYS A 380 -12.05 11.55 15.70
C LYS A 380 -12.68 12.88 15.25
N GLY A 381 -12.22 14.01 15.78
CA GLY A 381 -12.68 15.34 15.36
C GLY A 381 -12.33 15.65 13.90
N ALA A 382 -11.09 15.38 13.48
CA ALA A 382 -10.66 15.63 12.10
C ALA A 382 -11.37 14.73 11.08
N LEU A 383 -11.62 13.45 11.40
CA LEU A 383 -12.38 12.52 10.54
C LEU A 383 -13.86 12.88 10.48
N ILE A 384 -14.47 13.30 11.60
CA ILE A 384 -15.84 13.82 11.61
C ILE A 384 -15.93 15.11 10.78
N THR A 385 -14.97 16.01 10.90
CA THR A 385 -14.92 17.23 10.08
C THR A 385 -14.71 16.91 8.61
N ALA A 386 -13.77 16.01 8.26
CA ALA A 386 -13.50 15.61 6.88
C ALA A 386 -14.67 14.87 6.22
N ALA A 387 -15.41 14.05 6.98
CA ALA A 387 -16.67 13.44 6.54
C ALA A 387 -17.76 14.49 6.24
N ASN A 388 -17.64 15.70 6.79
CA ASN A 388 -18.61 16.78 6.62
C ASN A 388 -18.18 17.86 5.61
N THR A 389 -16.92 17.90 5.15
CA THR A 389 -16.39 19.05 4.38
C THR A 389 -15.86 18.73 2.97
N LEU A 390 -15.70 17.47 2.58
CA LEU A 390 -15.14 17.12 1.26
C LEU A 390 -16.24 16.78 0.25
N PRO A 391 -16.29 17.44 -0.92
CA PRO A 391 -17.03 16.91 -2.07
C PRO A 391 -16.34 15.63 -2.55
N ILE A 392 -17.15 14.67 -3.01
CA ILE A 392 -16.72 13.35 -3.52
C ILE A 392 -15.67 13.51 -4.62
#